data_AF-A0A266LZW3-F1
#
_entry.id   AF-A0A266LZW3-F1
#
_cell.length_a   1.000
_cell.length_b   1.000
_cell.length_c   1.000
_cell.angle_alpha   90.00
_cell.angle_beta   90.00
_cell.angle_gamma   90.00
#
_symmetry.space_group_name_H-M   'P 1'
#
loop_
_entity.id
_entity.type
_entity.pdbx_description
1 polymer ?
#
loop_
_entity_poly.entity_id
_entity_poly.type
_entity_poly.pdbx_seq_one_letter_code
_entity_poly.pdbx_strand_id
1 'polypeptide(L)'
;MEVPADQFSENVQNDSDAGPLLNSIEIRILGSLIEKQATNPETYPLTLNALVLACNQKTSREPVLNLTQGQVGQSLRALEGRGFTRLVMGSRADRWEHKVDKALELVPAQVVLLGLLFLRGPQTLNELLTRSSRMHDFEDTEQVQHQLERLIARDLALLVPRQSGQREDRYMHALGDPAEIETIMAARQQPAERSSGASVPLERLEALEARIAALEARLAELE
;
A
#
# COMPACT_ATOMS: atom_id res chain seq x y z
N MET A 1 -2.89 53.41 30.77
CA MET A 1 -2.03 53.08 29.62
C MET A 1 -1.65 51.63 29.81
N GLU A 2 -2.52 50.74 29.34
CA GLU A 2 -2.49 49.30 29.65
C GLU A 2 -3.07 48.56 28.45
N VAL A 3 -2.21 47.83 27.74
CA VAL A 3 -2.35 46.46 27.19
C VAL A 3 -1.05 46.13 26.41
N PRO A 4 -0.67 44.87 26.14
CA PRO A 4 -0.49 43.71 27.04
C PRO A 4 0.80 42.93 26.67
N ALA A 5 1.11 41.83 27.37
CA ALA A 5 1.87 40.74 26.76
C ALA A 5 1.31 39.41 27.27
N ASP A 6 0.27 38.94 26.58
CA ASP A 6 -0.22 37.57 26.68
C ASP A 6 0.91 36.60 26.33
N GLN A 7 1.25 35.75 27.30
CA GLN A 7 2.02 34.54 27.07
C GLN A 7 1.10 33.48 26.45
N PHE A 8 0.80 33.62 25.15
CA PHE A 8 0.38 32.47 24.36
C PHE A 8 1.62 31.67 24.03
N SER A 9 1.84 30.60 24.81
CA SER A 9 2.72 29.51 24.42
C SER A 9 2.10 28.83 23.19
N GLU A 10 2.50 29.26 22.00
CA GLU A 10 2.34 28.48 20.77
C GLU A 10 3.14 27.18 20.96
N ASN A 11 2.45 26.14 21.41
CA ASN A 11 2.94 24.77 21.23
C ASN A 11 2.91 24.50 19.73
N VAL A 12 4.05 24.75 19.10
CA VAL A 12 4.39 24.24 17.77
C VAL A 12 4.17 22.73 17.81
N GLN A 13 3.08 22.28 17.20
CA GLN A 13 2.90 20.89 16.82
C GLN A 13 4.06 20.52 15.90
N ASN A 14 5.05 19.83 16.48
CA ASN A 14 6.07 19.13 15.73
C ASN A 14 5.37 17.95 15.04
N ASP A 15 4.82 18.19 13.84
CA ASP A 15 4.38 17.17 12.87
C ASP A 15 5.59 16.45 12.27
N SER A 16 6.46 15.90 13.12
CA SER A 16 7.71 15.26 12.70
C SER A 16 7.95 13.94 13.44
N ASP A 17 6.91 13.13 13.58
CA ASP A 17 7.03 11.71 13.95
C ASP A 17 6.18 10.80 13.04
N ALA A 18 5.68 11.34 11.93
CA ALA A 18 5.09 10.52 10.87
C ALA A 18 6.23 9.82 10.14
N GLY A 19 6.38 8.51 10.37
CA GLY A 19 7.23 7.66 9.55
C GLY A 19 7.00 7.91 8.06
N PRO A 20 8.00 7.69 7.21
CA PRO A 20 8.00 8.26 5.88
C PRO A 20 6.85 7.66 5.06
N LEU A 21 5.81 8.46 4.80
CA LEU A 21 4.60 8.06 4.06
C LEU A 21 4.97 7.65 2.64
N LEU A 22 4.62 6.41 2.27
CA LEU A 22 4.84 5.86 0.93
C LEU A 22 3.58 6.02 0.10
N ASN A 23 3.72 6.42 -1.16
CA ASN A 23 2.57 6.42 -2.07
C ASN A 23 2.24 5.00 -2.56
N SER A 24 1.06 4.83 -3.16
CA SER A 24 0.59 3.54 -3.67
C SER A 24 1.52 2.85 -4.68
N ILE A 25 2.24 3.60 -5.53
CA ILE A 25 3.20 3.06 -6.50
C ILE A 25 4.47 2.56 -5.77
N GLU A 26 4.96 3.32 -4.81
CA GLU A 26 6.11 2.96 -3.97
C GLU A 26 5.83 1.68 -3.19
N ILE A 27 4.65 1.60 -2.54
CA ILE A 27 4.17 0.40 -1.83
C ILE A 27 4.12 -0.80 -2.78
N ARG A 28 3.56 -0.62 -3.98
CA ARG A 28 3.50 -1.69 -4.99
C ARG A 28 4.89 -2.18 -5.40
N ILE A 29 5.84 -1.28 -5.58
CA ILE A 29 7.21 -1.61 -5.96
C ILE A 29 7.88 -2.43 -4.86
N LEU A 30 7.81 -1.96 -3.60
CA LEU A 30 8.40 -2.67 -2.47
C LEU A 30 7.79 -4.07 -2.29
N GLY A 31 6.47 -4.17 -2.34
CA GLY A 31 5.78 -5.47 -2.28
C GLY A 31 6.21 -6.41 -3.40
N SER A 32 6.38 -5.90 -4.62
CA SER A 32 6.79 -6.71 -5.78
C SER A 32 8.24 -7.18 -5.67
N LEU A 33 9.14 -6.36 -5.14
CA LEU A 33 10.53 -6.73 -4.87
C LEU A 33 10.62 -7.79 -3.76
N ILE A 34 9.90 -7.61 -2.65
CA ILE A 34 9.85 -8.58 -1.54
C ILE A 34 9.32 -9.94 -2.03
N GLU A 35 8.20 -9.94 -2.75
CA GLU A 35 7.63 -11.17 -3.31
C GLU A 35 8.64 -11.90 -4.19
N LYS A 36 9.28 -11.18 -5.11
CA LYS A 36 10.19 -11.80 -6.08
C LYS A 36 11.53 -12.22 -5.49
N GLN A 37 12.02 -11.54 -4.45
CA GLN A 37 13.18 -12.01 -3.69
C GLN A 37 12.88 -13.38 -3.07
N ALA A 38 11.69 -13.56 -2.50
CA ALA A 38 11.33 -14.79 -1.81
C ALA A 38 10.95 -15.93 -2.77
N THR A 39 10.16 -15.66 -3.82
CA THR A 39 9.63 -16.70 -4.70
C THR A 39 10.52 -17.02 -5.90
N ASN A 40 11.39 -16.09 -6.32
CA ASN A 40 12.21 -16.20 -7.53
C ASN A 40 13.63 -15.66 -7.33
N PRO A 41 14.39 -16.19 -6.35
CA PRO A 41 15.72 -15.70 -6.00
C PRO A 41 16.71 -15.73 -7.18
N GLU A 42 16.52 -16.63 -8.14
CA GLU A 42 17.32 -16.74 -9.36
C GLU A 42 17.20 -15.52 -10.29
N THR A 43 16.08 -14.80 -10.23
CA THR A 43 15.83 -13.61 -11.06
C THR A 43 16.14 -12.31 -10.33
N TYR A 44 16.27 -12.36 -9.00
CA TYR A 44 16.53 -11.22 -8.12
C TYR A 44 18.04 -10.91 -8.06
N PRO A 45 18.45 -9.62 -8.00
CA PRO A 45 17.66 -8.39 -8.02
C PRO A 45 17.03 -8.10 -9.39
N LEU A 46 15.88 -7.42 -9.43
CA LEU A 46 15.08 -7.29 -10.66
C LEU A 46 15.56 -6.14 -11.56
N THR A 47 15.53 -6.33 -12.88
CA THR A 47 15.64 -5.19 -13.81
C THR A 47 14.38 -4.34 -13.77
N LEU A 48 14.47 -3.09 -14.26
CA LEU A 48 13.30 -2.19 -14.32
C LEU A 48 12.12 -2.81 -15.09
N ASN A 49 12.38 -3.47 -16.21
CA ASN A 49 11.33 -4.14 -17.00
C ASN A 49 10.69 -5.30 -16.25
N ALA A 50 11.49 -6.12 -15.57
CA ALA A 50 10.97 -7.23 -14.76
C ALA A 50 10.11 -6.71 -13.59
N LEU A 51 10.50 -5.60 -12.98
CA LEU A 51 9.73 -4.96 -11.91
C LEU A 51 8.40 -4.40 -12.41
N VAL A 52 8.37 -3.71 -13.57
CA VAL A 52 7.11 -3.23 -14.18
C VAL A 52 6.14 -4.39 -14.39
N LEU A 53 6.63 -5.51 -14.95
CA LEU A 53 5.83 -6.72 -15.13
C LEU A 53 5.31 -7.28 -13.79
N ALA A 54 6.15 -7.28 -12.75
CA ALA A 54 5.77 -7.73 -11.40
C ALA A 54 4.72 -6.80 -10.76
N CYS A 55 4.81 -5.48 -10.94
CA CYS A 55 3.84 -4.53 -10.40
C CYS A 55 2.46 -4.65 -11.05
N ASN A 56 2.42 -5.01 -12.34
CA ASN A 56 1.22 -5.08 -13.17
C ASN A 56 0.63 -6.51 -13.29
N GLN A 57 1.04 -7.45 -12.44
CA GLN A 57 0.48 -8.81 -12.46
C GLN A 57 -1.03 -8.79 -12.20
N LYS A 58 -1.78 -9.64 -12.93
CA LYS A 58 -3.24 -9.79 -12.74
C LYS A 58 -3.59 -10.60 -11.50
N THR A 59 -2.68 -11.43 -11.03
CA THR A 59 -2.84 -12.26 -9.83
C THR A 59 -1.99 -11.70 -8.72
N SER A 60 -2.38 -11.97 -7.48
CA SER A 60 -1.66 -11.50 -6.28
C SER A 60 -1.54 -9.98 -6.15
N ARG A 61 -2.41 -9.20 -6.80
CA ARG A 61 -2.43 -7.73 -6.76
C ARG A 61 -3.85 -7.24 -6.51
N GLU A 62 -4.02 -6.44 -5.48
CA GLU A 62 -5.26 -5.72 -5.21
C GLU A 62 -4.89 -4.28 -4.83
N PRO A 63 -5.20 -3.27 -5.66
CA PRO A 63 -5.81 -3.36 -7.00
C PRO A 63 -4.81 -3.82 -8.09
N VAL A 64 -5.33 -4.33 -9.21
CA VAL A 64 -4.53 -4.52 -10.41
C VAL A 64 -4.19 -3.15 -10.99
N LEU A 65 -2.91 -2.90 -11.26
CA LEU A 65 -2.40 -1.63 -11.80
C LEU A 65 -1.85 -1.82 -13.21
N ASN A 66 -1.66 -0.70 -13.90
CA ASN A 66 -1.05 -0.67 -15.22
C ASN A 66 0.00 0.45 -15.28
N LEU A 67 1.07 0.27 -14.52
CA LEU A 67 2.14 1.24 -14.36
C LEU A 67 3.06 1.25 -15.58
N THR A 68 3.49 2.45 -15.97
CA THR A 68 4.50 2.66 -17.01
C THR A 68 5.91 2.53 -16.45
N GLN A 69 6.88 2.31 -17.35
CA GLN A 69 8.29 2.28 -16.99
C GLN A 69 8.77 3.60 -16.36
N GLY A 70 8.26 4.75 -16.82
CA GLY A 70 8.59 6.06 -16.27
C GLY A 70 8.12 6.22 -14.82
N GLN A 71 6.87 5.85 -14.53
CA GLN A 71 6.32 5.89 -13.16
C GLN A 71 7.11 5.01 -12.19
N VAL A 72 7.44 3.78 -12.60
CA VAL A 72 8.22 2.85 -11.77
C VAL A 72 9.66 3.35 -11.57
N GLY A 73 10.30 3.84 -12.64
CA GLY A 73 11.66 4.38 -12.57
C GLY A 73 11.78 5.61 -11.67
N GLN A 74 10.84 6.55 -11.75
CA GLN A 74 10.79 7.73 -10.88
C GLN A 74 10.62 7.32 -9.41
N SER A 75 9.68 6.41 -9.13
CA SER A 75 9.40 5.94 -7.77
C SER A 75 10.58 5.16 -7.18
N LEU A 76 11.30 4.37 -7.98
CA LEU A 76 12.53 3.70 -7.54
C LEU A 76 13.60 4.67 -7.08
N ARG A 77 13.78 5.80 -7.78
CA ARG A 77 14.74 6.84 -7.38
C ARG A 77 14.33 7.52 -6.07
N ALA A 78 13.04 7.78 -5.89
CA ALA A 78 12.52 8.32 -4.63
C ALA A 78 12.75 7.35 -3.46
N LEU A 79 12.46 6.05 -3.67
CA LEU A 79 12.72 4.99 -2.69
C LEU A 79 14.21 4.82 -2.38
N GLU A 80 15.08 4.97 -3.38
CA GLU A 80 16.54 4.88 -3.22
C GLU A 80 17.05 6.02 -2.33
N GLY A 81 16.59 7.24 -2.57
CA GLY A 81 16.92 8.40 -1.73
C GLY A 81 16.47 8.25 -0.27
N ARG A 82 15.39 7.48 -0.04
CA ARG A 82 14.87 7.14 1.30
C ARG A 82 15.47 5.86 1.88
N GLY A 83 16.37 5.19 1.17
CA GLY A 83 17.06 3.99 1.64
C GLY A 83 16.25 2.69 1.59
N PHE A 84 15.05 2.69 0.97
CA PHE A 84 14.18 1.51 0.85
C PHE A 84 14.52 0.61 -0.33
N THR A 85 15.23 1.12 -1.33
CA THR A 85 15.74 0.36 -2.47
C THR A 85 17.22 0.68 -2.70
N ARG A 86 17.88 -0.16 -3.50
CA ARG A 86 19.25 0.08 -3.94
C ARG A 86 19.43 -0.33 -5.39
N LEU A 87 20.09 0.53 -6.14
CA LEU A 87 20.60 0.21 -7.47
C LEU A 87 21.82 -0.72 -7.38
N VAL A 88 21.74 -1.85 -8.07
CA VAL A 88 22.85 -2.77 -8.34
C VAL A 88 23.20 -2.59 -9.82
N MET A 89 24.28 -1.85 -10.06
CA MET A 89 24.79 -1.61 -11.42
C MET A 89 25.32 -2.92 -12.01
N GLY A 90 24.83 -3.27 -13.19
CA GLY A 90 25.22 -4.45 -13.93
C GLY A 90 25.79 -4.08 -15.30
N SER A 91 26.68 -4.92 -15.84
CA SER A 91 27.27 -4.69 -17.16
C SER A 91 26.26 -4.75 -18.31
N ARG A 92 25.18 -5.52 -18.16
CA ARG A 92 24.10 -5.65 -19.16
C ARG A 92 22.92 -4.74 -18.88
N ALA A 93 22.52 -4.65 -17.62
CA ALA A 93 21.36 -3.88 -17.20
C ALA A 93 21.45 -3.62 -15.70
N ASP A 94 20.97 -2.43 -15.32
CA ASP A 94 20.73 -2.04 -13.94
C ASP A 94 19.64 -2.90 -13.30
N ARG A 95 19.89 -3.29 -12.04
CA ARG A 95 18.99 -4.11 -11.23
C ARG A 95 18.69 -3.43 -9.90
N TRP A 96 17.57 -3.78 -9.30
CA TRP A 96 17.04 -3.16 -8.09
C TRP A 96 16.76 -4.21 -7.03
N GLU A 97 17.28 -3.96 -5.83
CA GLU A 97 16.95 -4.70 -4.62
C GLU A 97 16.16 -3.82 -3.64
N HIS A 98 15.26 -4.43 -2.87
CA HIS A 98 14.69 -3.76 -1.70
C HIS A 98 15.67 -3.80 -0.52
N LYS A 99 15.49 -2.87 0.39
CA LYS A 99 16.20 -2.77 1.67
C LYS A 99 15.24 -2.61 2.86
N VAL A 100 13.98 -3.00 2.69
CA VAL A 100 12.92 -2.89 3.72
C VAL A 100 13.32 -3.55 5.03
N ASP A 101 13.96 -4.72 4.97
CA ASP A 101 14.56 -5.44 6.10
C ASP A 101 15.52 -4.55 6.91
N LYS A 102 16.43 -3.85 6.23
CA LYS A 102 17.43 -3.00 6.87
C LYS A 102 16.89 -1.63 7.25
N ALA A 103 16.02 -1.06 6.42
CA ALA A 103 15.45 0.27 6.62
C ALA A 103 14.48 0.29 7.81
N LEU A 104 13.76 -0.80 8.04
CA LEU A 104 12.79 -0.93 9.13
C LEU A 104 13.25 -1.90 10.23
N GLU A 105 14.44 -2.47 10.12
CA GLU A 105 14.99 -3.46 11.08
C GLU A 105 14.00 -4.61 11.34
N LEU A 106 13.61 -5.30 10.27
CA LEU A 106 12.61 -6.36 10.29
C LEU A 106 13.23 -7.74 10.06
N VAL A 107 12.70 -8.73 10.77
CA VAL A 107 13.03 -10.14 10.52
C VAL A 107 12.35 -10.64 9.24
N PRO A 108 12.86 -11.71 8.58
CA PRO A 108 12.30 -12.19 7.31
C PRO A 108 10.79 -12.45 7.33
N ALA A 109 10.27 -13.04 8.42
CA ALA A 109 8.84 -13.27 8.61
C ALA A 109 8.01 -11.97 8.51
N GLN A 110 8.48 -10.90 9.15
CA GLN A 110 7.80 -9.59 9.16
C GLN A 110 7.86 -8.92 7.79
N VAL A 111 8.99 -9.03 7.09
CA VAL A 111 9.16 -8.51 5.73
C VAL A 111 8.16 -9.19 4.78
N VAL A 112 7.99 -10.51 4.88
CA VAL A 112 7.02 -11.25 4.07
C VAL A 112 5.59 -10.81 4.34
N LEU A 113 5.19 -10.69 5.61
CA LEU A 113 3.85 -10.23 5.95
C LEU A 113 3.58 -8.81 5.44
N LEU A 114 4.55 -7.91 5.62
CA LEU A 114 4.43 -6.54 5.13
C LEU A 114 4.34 -6.50 3.59
N GLY A 115 5.14 -7.30 2.90
CA GLY A 115 5.06 -7.45 1.44
C GLY A 115 3.69 -7.94 0.96
N LEU A 116 3.08 -8.90 1.67
CA LEU A 116 1.72 -9.35 1.36
C LEU A 116 0.68 -8.25 1.57
N LEU A 117 0.79 -7.48 2.66
CA LEU A 117 -0.10 -6.34 2.94
C LEU A 117 0.05 -5.23 1.89
N PHE A 118 1.27 -4.96 1.43
CA PHE A 118 1.52 -4.00 0.33
C PHE A 118 0.88 -4.43 -1.00
N LEU A 119 0.86 -5.72 -1.28
CA LEU A 119 0.38 -6.23 -2.56
C LEU A 119 -1.14 -6.38 -2.63
N ARG A 120 -1.80 -6.62 -1.49
CA ARG A 120 -3.23 -6.98 -1.46
C ARG A 120 -4.07 -6.24 -0.41
N GLY A 121 -3.49 -5.28 0.32
CA GLY A 121 -4.19 -4.50 1.32
C GLY A 121 -4.65 -5.33 2.53
N PRO A 122 -5.81 -4.99 3.14
CA PRO A 122 -6.26 -5.57 4.40
C PRO A 122 -6.51 -7.08 4.34
N GLN A 123 -5.87 -7.92 5.14
CA GLN A 123 -5.99 -9.39 5.05
C GLN A 123 -6.25 -10.05 6.40
N THR A 124 -6.97 -11.18 6.42
CA THR A 124 -7.14 -11.97 7.65
C THR A 124 -5.92 -12.85 7.92
N LEU A 125 -5.81 -13.39 9.13
CA LEU A 125 -4.71 -14.30 9.52
C LEU A 125 -4.62 -15.52 8.60
N ASN A 126 -5.76 -16.15 8.29
CA ASN A 126 -5.84 -17.32 7.42
C ASN A 126 -5.41 -17.00 5.98
N GLU A 127 -5.79 -15.82 5.47
CA GLU A 127 -5.35 -15.34 4.15
C GLU A 127 -3.82 -15.17 4.13
N LEU A 128 -3.26 -14.51 5.14
CA LEU A 128 -1.83 -14.26 5.25
C LEU A 128 -1.04 -15.57 5.33
N LEU A 129 -1.44 -16.49 6.21
CA LEU A 129 -0.82 -17.82 6.37
C LEU A 129 -0.80 -18.59 5.03
N THR A 130 -1.94 -18.63 4.33
CA THR A 130 -2.04 -19.34 3.06
C THR A 130 -1.15 -18.70 1.98
N ARG A 131 -1.15 -17.37 1.91
CA ARG A 131 -0.46 -16.61 0.84
C ARG A 131 1.04 -16.50 1.09
N SER A 132 1.50 -16.59 2.33
CA SER A 132 2.92 -16.58 2.70
C SER A 132 3.63 -17.91 2.44
N SER A 133 2.91 -19.01 2.26
CA SER A 133 3.48 -20.38 2.14
C SER A 133 4.66 -20.54 1.18
N ARG A 134 4.71 -19.78 0.09
CA ARG A 134 5.83 -19.80 -0.89
C ARG A 134 6.94 -18.79 -0.61
N MET A 135 6.80 -17.98 0.44
CA MET A 135 7.70 -16.88 0.80
C MET A 135 8.35 -17.09 2.17
N HIS A 136 7.59 -17.58 3.14
CA HIS A 136 8.04 -17.92 4.49
C HIS A 136 7.15 -19.02 5.06
N ASP A 137 7.77 -20.02 5.69
CA ASP A 137 7.05 -21.14 6.31
C ASP A 137 6.62 -20.74 7.72
N PHE A 138 5.32 -20.48 7.88
CA PHE A 138 4.71 -20.22 9.19
C PHE A 138 4.00 -21.50 9.62
N GLU A 139 4.21 -21.90 10.87
CA GLU A 139 3.65 -23.15 11.41
C GLU A 139 2.12 -23.08 11.52
N ASP A 140 1.60 -21.95 11.99
CA ASP A 140 0.19 -21.74 12.24
C ASP A 140 -0.19 -20.24 12.19
N THR A 141 -1.47 -19.95 12.44
CA THR A 141 -1.98 -18.59 12.54
C THR A 141 -1.47 -17.84 13.77
N GLU A 142 -1.05 -18.54 14.84
CA GLU A 142 -0.52 -17.91 16.06
C GLU A 142 0.83 -17.26 15.79
N GLN A 143 1.72 -17.92 15.04
CA GLN A 143 2.97 -17.31 14.59
C GLN A 143 2.74 -16.07 13.72
N VAL A 144 1.77 -16.13 12.80
CA VAL A 144 1.43 -14.97 11.95
C VAL A 144 0.92 -13.81 12.80
N GLN A 145 0.01 -14.09 13.74
CA GLN A 145 -0.50 -13.09 14.67
C GLN A 145 0.62 -12.48 15.52
N HIS A 146 1.51 -13.31 16.09
CA HIS A 146 2.65 -12.85 16.89
C HIS A 146 3.53 -11.85 16.12
N GLN A 147 3.82 -12.13 14.84
CA GLN A 147 4.62 -11.21 14.02
C GLN A 147 3.85 -9.93 13.66
N LEU A 148 2.54 -10.01 13.44
CA LEU A 148 1.70 -8.83 13.19
C LEU A 148 1.61 -7.93 14.43
N GLU A 149 1.45 -8.49 15.62
CA GLU A 149 1.44 -7.72 16.87
C GLU A 149 2.74 -6.93 17.07
N ARG A 150 3.89 -7.53 16.71
CA ARG A 150 5.19 -6.83 16.73
C ARG A 150 5.30 -5.72 15.67
N LEU A 151 4.66 -5.89 14.51
CA LEU A 151 4.56 -4.85 13.50
C LEU A 151 3.63 -3.70 13.95
N ILE A 152 2.51 -4.03 14.60
CA ILE A 152 1.57 -3.06 15.17
C ILE A 152 2.22 -2.26 16.29
N ALA A 153 2.97 -2.91 17.19
CA ALA A 153 3.69 -2.25 18.27
C ALA A 153 4.78 -1.26 17.80
N ARG A 154 5.10 -1.26 16.49
CA ARG A 154 6.05 -0.35 15.84
C ARG A 154 5.37 0.56 14.81
N ASP A 155 4.05 0.63 14.80
CA ASP A 155 3.26 1.44 13.86
C ASP A 155 3.55 1.13 12.38
N LEU A 156 3.87 -0.14 12.06
CA LEU A 156 4.11 -0.61 10.69
C LEU A 156 2.91 -1.36 10.11
N ALA A 157 2.03 -1.84 10.99
CA ALA A 157 0.76 -2.45 10.65
C ALA A 157 -0.34 -1.96 11.61
N LEU A 158 -1.59 -2.14 11.24
CA LEU A 158 -2.75 -1.79 12.03
C LEU A 158 -3.81 -2.88 11.96
N LEU A 159 -4.45 -3.12 13.11
CA LEU A 159 -5.62 -4.00 13.20
C LEU A 159 -6.84 -3.23 12.72
N VAL A 160 -7.47 -3.73 11.67
CA VAL A 160 -8.75 -3.24 11.16
C VAL A 160 -9.85 -4.02 11.85
N PRO A 161 -10.63 -3.39 12.76
CA PRO A 161 -11.67 -4.07 13.50
C PRO A 161 -12.75 -4.58 12.53
N ARG A 162 -13.25 -5.78 12.79
CA ARG A 162 -14.39 -6.34 12.04
C ARG A 162 -15.61 -5.43 12.12
N GLN A 163 -16.27 -5.22 10.98
CA GLN A 163 -17.61 -4.62 10.94
C GLN A 163 -18.70 -5.71 10.95
N SER A 164 -19.94 -5.30 11.24
CA SER A 164 -21.11 -6.18 11.32
C SER A 164 -21.24 -7.06 10.07
N GLY A 165 -21.15 -8.39 10.24
CA GLY A 165 -21.24 -9.37 9.15
C GLY A 165 -19.91 -10.01 8.75
N GLN A 166 -18.76 -9.49 9.18
CA GLN A 166 -17.47 -10.16 9.02
C GLN A 166 -17.11 -10.97 10.26
N ARG A 167 -16.58 -12.19 10.04
CA ARG A 167 -16.27 -13.15 11.12
C ARG A 167 -14.88 -12.98 11.71
N GLU A 168 -13.94 -12.43 10.96
CA GLU A 168 -12.51 -12.36 11.29
C GLU A 168 -11.99 -10.92 11.23
N ASP A 169 -11.02 -10.60 12.08
CA ASP A 169 -10.29 -9.33 12.03
C ASP A 169 -9.33 -9.30 10.84
N ARG A 170 -9.00 -8.09 10.38
CA ARG A 170 -8.10 -7.87 9.25
C ARG A 170 -6.92 -7.02 9.69
N TYR A 171 -5.81 -7.18 8.99
CA TYR A 171 -4.57 -6.44 9.23
C TYR A 171 -4.22 -5.66 7.98
N MET A 172 -3.77 -4.42 8.14
CA MET A 172 -3.34 -3.53 7.06
C MET A 172 -1.96 -2.94 7.39
N HIS A 173 -1.19 -2.52 6.40
CA HIS A 173 0.07 -1.80 6.65
C HIS A 173 -0.22 -0.34 7.07
N ALA A 174 0.68 0.27 7.84
CA ALA A 174 0.56 1.67 8.28
C ALA A 174 1.50 2.63 7.52
N LEU A 175 2.29 2.13 6.57
CA LEU A 175 3.31 2.90 5.85
C LEU A 175 2.80 3.74 4.66
N GLY A 176 1.50 3.72 4.39
CA GLY A 176 0.89 4.47 3.29
C GLY A 176 0.24 5.76 3.76
N ASP A 177 -0.25 6.57 2.82
CA ASP A 177 -1.10 7.72 3.15
C ASP A 177 -2.35 7.24 3.93
N PRO A 178 -2.60 7.76 5.15
CA PRO A 178 -3.77 7.40 5.94
C PRO A 178 -5.10 7.57 5.19
N ALA A 179 -5.23 8.60 4.35
CA ALA A 179 -6.45 8.85 3.56
C ALA A 179 -6.65 7.79 2.47
N GLU A 180 -5.57 7.33 1.82
CA GLU A 180 -5.61 6.22 0.87
C GLU A 180 -5.93 4.91 1.58
N ILE A 181 -5.34 4.66 2.75
CA ILE A 181 -5.61 3.47 3.57
C ILE A 181 -7.08 3.43 3.98
N GLU A 182 -7.64 4.55 4.44
CA GLU A 182 -9.05 4.64 4.80
C GLU A 182 -9.96 4.40 3.59
N THR A 183 -9.60 4.93 2.41
CA THR A 183 -10.31 4.67 1.16
C THR A 183 -10.28 3.19 0.77
N ILE A 184 -9.12 2.53 0.88
CA ILE A 184 -8.97 1.08 0.61
C ILE A 184 -9.81 0.27 1.60
N MET A 185 -9.81 0.65 2.87
CA MET A 185 -10.62 0.03 3.90
C MET A 185 -12.11 0.18 3.59
N ALA A 186 -12.57 1.38 3.23
CA ALA A 186 -13.96 1.64 2.86
C ALA A 186 -14.40 0.87 1.59
N ALA A 187 -13.53 0.78 0.57
CA ALA A 187 -13.82 0.02 -0.65
C ALA A 187 -14.00 -1.49 -0.38
N ARG A 188 -13.24 -2.04 0.58
CA ARG A 188 -13.32 -3.45 1.00
C ARG A 188 -14.44 -3.73 2.01
N GLN A 189 -15.05 -2.68 2.57
CA GLN A 189 -16.23 -2.77 3.44
C GLN A 189 -17.52 -2.93 2.63
N GLN A 190 -17.55 -2.50 1.37
CA GLN A 190 -18.68 -2.78 0.50
C GLN A 190 -18.72 -4.28 0.21
N PRO A 191 -19.87 -4.96 0.39
CA PRO A 191 -20.02 -6.35 -0.02
C PRO A 191 -19.56 -6.44 -1.47
N ALA A 192 -18.69 -7.40 -1.77
CA ALA A 192 -18.47 -7.80 -3.15
C ALA A 192 -19.81 -8.35 -3.66
N GLU A 193 -20.66 -7.48 -4.20
CA GLU A 193 -21.70 -7.90 -5.12
C GLU A 193 -20.98 -8.72 -6.18
N ARG A 194 -21.32 -10.00 -6.20
CA ARG A 194 -20.73 -11.00 -7.08
C ARG A 194 -20.65 -10.38 -8.47
N SER A 195 -19.47 -10.42 -9.05
CA SER A 195 -19.19 -10.04 -10.42
C SER A 195 -20.19 -10.69 -11.40
N SER A 196 -21.30 -10.02 -11.65
CA SER A 196 -22.09 -10.11 -12.87
C SER A 196 -21.98 -8.75 -13.53
N GLY A 197 -21.25 -8.70 -14.65
CA GLY A 197 -21.10 -7.61 -15.62
C GLY A 197 -21.45 -6.20 -15.15
N ALA A 198 -20.44 -5.32 -15.09
CA ALA A 198 -20.53 -3.86 -15.03
C ALA A 198 -21.95 -3.27 -15.24
N SER A 199 -22.75 -3.22 -14.17
CA SER A 199 -23.84 -2.27 -14.06
C SER A 199 -23.37 -1.21 -13.09
N VAL A 200 -22.94 -0.07 -13.63
CA VAL A 200 -22.92 1.16 -12.83
C VAL A 200 -24.34 1.31 -12.26
N PRO A 201 -24.52 1.45 -10.94
CA PRO A 201 -25.84 1.63 -10.36
C PRO A 201 -26.55 2.78 -11.11
N LEU A 202 -27.76 2.55 -11.60
CA LEU A 202 -28.49 3.52 -12.44
C LEU A 202 -28.56 4.90 -11.77
N GLU A 203 -28.74 4.91 -10.44
CA GLU A 203 -28.72 6.11 -9.60
C GLU A 203 -27.41 6.90 -9.67
N ARG A 204 -26.27 6.21 -9.83
CA ARG A 204 -24.95 6.84 -9.94
C ARG A 204 -24.71 7.38 -11.35
N LEU A 205 -25.29 6.75 -12.37
CA LEU A 205 -25.31 7.27 -13.74
C LEU A 205 -26.17 8.54 -13.82
N GLU A 206 -27.39 8.51 -13.29
CA GLU A 206 -28.30 9.65 -13.24
C GLU A 206 -27.70 10.83 -12.47
N ALA A 207 -27.06 10.57 -11.32
CA ALA A 207 -26.40 11.60 -10.54
C ALA A 207 -25.19 12.22 -11.27
N LEU A 208 -24.46 11.43 -12.06
CA LEU A 208 -23.35 11.91 -12.86
C LEU A 208 -23.83 12.71 -14.08
N GLU A 209 -24.87 12.25 -14.76
CA GLU A 209 -25.50 12.98 -15.88
C GLU A 209 -26.05 14.32 -15.43
N ALA A 210 -26.75 14.37 -14.29
CA ALA A 210 -27.24 15.62 -13.71
C ALA A 210 -26.10 16.58 -13.35
N ARG A 211 -24.97 16.05 -12.87
CA ARG A 211 -23.80 16.86 -12.52
C ARG A 211 -23.05 17.37 -13.74
N ILE A 212 -22.98 16.60 -14.81
CA ILE A 212 -22.43 17.03 -16.10
C ILE A 212 -23.31 18.13 -16.70
N ALA A 213 -24.63 17.93 -16.76
CA ALA A 213 -25.56 18.93 -17.28
C ALA A 213 -25.49 20.26 -16.49
N ALA A 214 -25.34 20.20 -15.16
CA ALA A 214 -25.19 21.39 -14.33
C ALA A 214 -23.84 22.11 -14.54
N LEU A 215 -22.77 21.36 -14.81
CA LEU A 215 -21.45 21.93 -15.11
C LEU A 215 -21.39 22.55 -16.51
N GLU A 216 -22.01 21.90 -17.50
CA GLU A 216 -22.14 22.42 -18.86
C GLU A 216 -22.96 23.71 -18.89
N ALA A 217 -24.07 23.76 -18.15
CA ALA A 217 -24.87 24.99 -18.03
C ALA A 217 -24.09 26.14 -17.39
N ARG A 218 -23.29 25.87 -16.35
CA ARG A 218 -22.42 26.88 -15.73
C ARG A 218 -21.32 27.36 -16.67
N LEU A 219 -20.73 26.48 -17.46
CA LEU A 219 -19.72 26.87 -18.46
C LEU A 219 -20.33 27.75 -19.54
N ALA A 220 -21.55 27.44 -20.01
CA ALA A 220 -22.24 28.23 -21.02
C ALA A 220 -22.70 29.63 -20.52
N GLU A 221 -22.84 29.83 -19.21
CA GLU A 221 -23.11 31.16 -18.62
C GLU A 221 -21.83 32.01 -18.43
N LEU A 222 -20.65 31.38 -18.51
CA LEU A 222 -19.34 32.02 -18.32
C LEU A 222 -18.61 32.34 -19.64
N GLU A 223 -19.16 31.90 -20.78
CA GLU A 223 -18.79 32.31 -22.15
C GLU A 223 -19.71 33.43 -22.66
#